data_AF-A0A268RC73-F1
#
_entry.id   AF-A0A268RC73-F1
#
_cell.length_a   1.000
_cell.length_b   1.000
_cell.length_c   1.000
_cell.angle_alpha   90.00
_cell.angle_beta   90.00
_cell.angle_gamma   90.00
#
_symmetry.space_group_name_H-M   'P 1'
#
loop_
_entity.id
_entity.type
_entity.pdbx_description
1 polymer ?
#
loop_
_entity_poly.entity_id
_entity_poly.type
_entity_poly.pdbx_seq_one_letter_code
_entity_poly.pdbx_strand_id
1 'polypeptide(L)'
;ANSIGVTEGREMARIEIATLVRRYQQLEQDIESITEQLVELVKTSVEYEWLSTVPGLGDATIIDLLAEIGSFSHYENPRQLIKLAGLTLRENS
;
A
#
# COMPACT_ATOMS: atom_id res chain seq x y z
N ALA A 1 -40.64 -4.40 16.75
CA ALA A 1 -39.53 -5.01 15.99
C ALA A 1 -40.12 -5.86 14.87
N ASN A 2 -40.29 -5.31 13.67
CA ASN A 2 -40.78 -6.02 12.48
C ASN A 2 -39.72 -5.89 11.37
N SER A 3 -38.82 -6.86 11.28
CA SER A 3 -37.87 -6.97 10.18
C SER A 3 -38.38 -8.01 9.19
N ILE A 4 -38.29 -7.72 7.90
CA ILE A 4 -38.59 -8.66 6.79
C ILE A 4 -37.39 -9.56 6.43
N GLY A 5 -36.29 -9.47 7.18
CA GLY A 5 -35.06 -10.22 6.89
C GLY A 5 -35.16 -11.71 7.20
N VAL A 6 -34.49 -12.52 6.39
CA VAL A 6 -34.41 -14.00 6.49
C VAL A 6 -34.10 -14.44 7.93
N THR A 7 -34.83 -15.44 8.40
CA THR A 7 -34.78 -15.94 9.78
C THR A 7 -33.95 -17.21 9.94
N GLU A 8 -33.81 -17.92 8.84
CA GLU A 8 -33.13 -19.18 8.66
C GLU A 8 -31.61 -18.95 8.75
N GLY A 9 -30.91 -19.85 9.44
CA GLY A 9 -29.45 -19.79 9.52
C GLY A 9 -28.88 -18.57 10.27
N ARG A 10 -29.71 -17.78 10.97
CA ARG A 10 -29.28 -16.56 11.69
C ARG A 10 -28.10 -16.77 12.63
N GLU A 11 -28.02 -17.92 13.29
CA GLU A 11 -26.90 -18.21 14.19
C GLU A 11 -25.59 -18.38 13.41
N MET A 12 -25.60 -19.17 12.33
CA MET A 12 -24.43 -19.31 11.46
C MET A 12 -24.06 -18.00 10.78
N ALA A 13 -25.03 -17.22 10.31
CA ALA A 13 -24.79 -15.91 9.72
C ALA A 13 -24.14 -14.94 10.72
N ARG A 14 -24.55 -14.95 12.00
CA ARG A 14 -23.90 -14.16 13.05
C ARG A 14 -22.46 -14.60 13.29
N ILE A 15 -22.20 -15.91 13.33
CA ILE A 15 -20.85 -16.45 13.50
C ILE A 15 -19.95 -16.05 12.33
N GLU A 16 -20.46 -16.13 11.09
CA GLU A 16 -19.73 -15.76 9.88
C GLU A 16 -19.41 -14.26 9.86
N ILE A 17 -20.40 -13.40 10.12
CA ILE A 17 -20.18 -11.95 10.22
C ILE A 17 -19.16 -11.62 11.31
N ALA A 18 -19.29 -12.21 12.51
CA ALA A 18 -18.33 -12.00 13.59
C ALA A 18 -16.91 -12.46 13.22
N THR A 19 -16.80 -13.53 12.43
CA THR A 19 -15.52 -14.02 11.91
C THR A 19 -14.93 -13.05 10.88
N LEU A 20 -15.75 -12.55 9.96
CA LEU A 20 -15.33 -11.58 8.94
C LEU A 20 -14.89 -10.26 9.58
N VAL A 21 -15.64 -9.73 10.55
CA VAL A 21 -15.27 -8.49 11.27
C VAL A 21 -13.95 -8.67 12.00
N ARG A 22 -13.75 -9.80 12.70
CA ARG A 22 -12.49 -10.08 13.39
C ARG A 22 -11.31 -10.17 12.43
N ARG A 23 -11.48 -10.84 11.28
CA ARG A 23 -10.45 -10.93 10.25
C ARG A 23 -10.13 -9.57 9.66
N TYR A 24 -11.14 -8.76 9.39
CA TYR A 24 -10.98 -7.40 8.90
C TYR A 24 -10.14 -6.56 9.87
N GLN A 25 -10.49 -6.57 11.16
CA GLN A 25 -9.73 -5.85 12.19
C GLN A 25 -8.29 -6.35 12.34
N GLN A 26 -8.07 -7.67 12.22
CA GLN A 26 -6.72 -8.23 12.23
C GLN A 26 -5.90 -7.73 11.02
N LEU A 27 -6.50 -7.74 9.83
CA LEU A 27 -5.83 -7.24 8.62
C LEU A 27 -5.49 -5.75 8.73
N GLU A 28 -6.37 -4.93 9.33
CA GLU A 28 -6.05 -3.52 9.58
C GLU A 28 -4.82 -3.36 10.49
N GLN A 29 -4.73 -4.15 11.57
CA GLN A 29 -3.57 -4.14 12.48
C GLN A 29 -2.30 -4.63 11.80
N ASP A 30 -2.41 -5.69 10.99
CA ASP A 30 -1.27 -6.24 10.26
C ASP A 30 -0.74 -5.23 9.24
N ILE A 31 -1.64 -4.52 8.53
CA ILE A 31 -1.28 -3.46 7.59
C ILE A 31 -0.54 -2.33 8.32
N GLU A 32 -1.10 -1.83 9.42
CA GLU A 32 -0.47 -0.75 10.20
C GLU A 32 0.94 -1.14 10.68
N SER A 33 1.09 -2.34 11.25
CA SER A 33 2.37 -2.86 11.71
C SER A 33 3.41 -3.02 10.58
N ILE A 34 2.98 -3.49 9.41
CA ILE A 34 3.87 -3.63 8.25
C ILE A 34 4.26 -2.24 7.72
N THR A 35 3.32 -1.29 7.67
CA THR A 35 3.60 0.08 7.26
C THR A 35 4.62 0.74 8.18
N GLU A 36 4.50 0.59 9.51
CA GLU A 36 5.49 1.12 10.46
C GLU A 36 6.88 0.53 10.22
N GLN A 37 6.99 -0.78 10.01
CA GLN A 37 8.26 -1.43 9.70
C GLN A 37 8.86 -0.95 8.37
N LEU A 38 8.02 -0.76 7.35
CA LEU A 38 8.46 -0.22 6.06
C LEU A 38 9.01 1.21 6.20
N VAL A 39 8.36 2.06 7.01
CA VAL A 39 8.82 3.43 7.29
C VAL A 39 10.22 3.39 7.91
N GLU A 40 10.43 2.53 8.90
CA GLU A 40 11.74 2.39 9.56
C GLU A 40 12.82 1.92 8.59
N LEU A 41 12.51 0.92 7.76
CA LEU A 41 13.44 0.39 6.76
C LEU A 41 13.79 1.45 5.70
N VAL A 42 12.80 2.12 5.12
CA VAL A 42 13.00 3.12 4.07
C VAL A 42 13.89 4.25 4.55
N LYS A 43 13.70 4.74 5.78
CA LYS A 43 14.52 5.83 6.35
C LYS A 43 16.01 5.50 6.48
N THR A 44 16.38 4.21 6.43
CA THR A 44 17.80 3.79 6.43
C THR A 44 18.42 3.69 5.04
N SER A 45 17.63 3.88 3.98
CA SER A 45 18.07 3.75 2.59
C SER A 45 18.73 5.03 2.07
N VAL A 46 19.68 4.87 1.15
CA VAL A 46 20.31 5.99 0.45
C VAL A 46 19.31 6.68 -0.50
N GLU A 47 18.35 5.93 -1.02
CA GLU A 47 17.27 6.46 -1.86
C GLU A 47 16.39 7.45 -1.09
N TYR A 48 16.09 7.19 0.17
CA TYR A 48 15.36 8.12 1.03
C TYR A 48 16.14 9.42 1.24
N GLU A 49 17.46 9.33 1.49
CA GLU A 49 18.31 10.51 1.61
C GLU A 49 18.29 11.35 0.33
N TRP A 50 18.41 10.71 -0.84
CA TRP A 50 18.37 11.41 -2.13
C TRP A 50 17.01 12.07 -2.39
N LEU A 51 15.91 11.34 -2.21
CA LEU A 51 14.56 11.86 -2.44
C LEU A 51 14.20 12.98 -1.47
N SER A 52 14.71 12.95 -0.24
CA SER A 52 14.51 14.00 0.77
C SER A 52 15.13 15.34 0.37
N THR A 53 16.06 15.36 -0.59
CA THR A 53 16.63 16.60 -1.12
C THR A 53 15.73 17.30 -2.15
N VAL A 54 14.70 16.62 -2.66
CA VAL A 54 13.81 17.16 -3.70
C VAL A 54 12.76 18.08 -3.07
N PRO A 55 12.74 19.38 -3.41
CA PRO A 55 11.74 20.30 -2.86
C PRO A 55 10.32 19.86 -3.22
N GLY A 56 9.45 19.78 -2.21
CA GLY A 56 8.05 19.37 -2.39
C GLY A 56 7.78 17.88 -2.17
N LEU A 57 8.80 17.05 -1.97
CA LEU A 57 8.62 15.69 -1.46
C LEU A 57 8.68 15.68 0.07
N GLY A 58 7.59 15.26 0.71
CA GLY A 58 7.55 15.01 2.15
C GLY A 58 7.78 13.52 2.47
N ASP A 59 8.12 13.23 3.74
CA ASP A 59 8.41 11.87 4.21
C ASP A 59 7.38 10.83 3.77
N ALA A 60 6.09 11.10 3.98
CA ALA A 60 5.02 10.17 3.61
C ALA A 60 5.06 9.82 2.11
N THR A 61 5.22 10.83 1.25
CA THR A 61 5.31 10.62 -0.20
C THR A 61 6.55 9.82 -0.60
N ILE A 62 7.68 10.04 0.05
CA ILE A 62 8.93 9.32 -0.23
C ILE A 62 8.79 7.84 0.18
N ILE A 63 8.22 7.60 1.38
CA ILE A 63 7.99 6.26 1.91
C ILE A 63 7.02 5.50 1.01
N ASP A 64 5.88 6.09 0.67
CA ASP A 64 4.89 5.48 -0.22
C ASP A 64 5.49 5.18 -1.60
N LEU A 65 6.28 6.12 -2.14
CA LEU A 65 6.96 5.92 -3.42
C LEU A 65 7.92 4.73 -3.38
N LEU A 66 8.81 4.67 -2.39
CA LEU A 66 9.80 3.60 -2.26
C LEU A 66 9.17 2.26 -1.87
N ALA A 67 8.05 2.26 -1.15
CA ALA A 67 7.28 1.05 -0.88
C ALA A 67 6.66 0.45 -2.16
N GLU A 68 6.28 1.29 -3.12
CA GLU A 68 5.68 0.86 -4.40
C GLU A 68 6.74 0.45 -5.44
N ILE A 69 7.80 1.24 -5.62
CA ILE A 69 8.80 1.03 -6.68
C ILE A 69 10.01 0.20 -6.22
N GLY A 70 10.21 0.04 -4.91
CA GLY A 70 11.38 -0.59 -4.32
C GLY A 70 12.69 0.20 -4.54
N SER A 71 13.83 -0.45 -4.30
CA SER A 71 15.15 0.16 -4.50
C SER A 71 15.39 0.54 -5.96
N PHE A 72 16.10 1.65 -6.18
CA PHE A 72 16.54 2.06 -7.52
C PHE A 72 17.49 1.04 -8.16
N SER A 73 18.16 0.22 -7.36
CA SER A 73 19.04 -0.86 -7.84
C SER A 73 18.32 -1.93 -8.67
N HIS A 74 16.99 -2.02 -8.58
CA HIS A 74 16.19 -2.91 -9.42
C HIS A 74 16.04 -2.44 -10.87
N TYR A 75 16.48 -1.22 -11.18
CA TYR A 75 16.31 -0.59 -12.49
C TYR A 75 17.67 -0.32 -13.14
N GLU A 76 17.86 -0.84 -14.34
CA GLU A 76 19.05 -0.61 -15.16
C GLU A 76 19.04 0.78 -15.81
N ASN A 77 17.85 1.33 -16.07
CA ASN A 77 17.69 2.61 -16.76
C ASN A 77 16.50 3.41 -16.21
N PRO A 78 16.63 4.74 -16.00
CA PRO A 78 15.53 5.60 -15.53
C PRO A 78 14.24 5.50 -16.36
N ARG A 79 14.33 5.14 -17.64
CA ARG A 79 13.15 4.89 -18.50
C ARG A 79 12.24 3.78 -17.97
N GLN A 80 12.75 2.82 -17.21
CA GLN A 80 11.94 1.76 -16.61
C GLN A 80 11.01 2.31 -15.53
N LEU A 81 11.51 3.22 -14.68
CA LEU A 81 10.69 3.93 -13.69
C LEU A 81 9.64 4.83 -14.37
N ILE A 82 10.03 5.57 -15.41
CA ILE A 82 9.07 6.40 -16.19
C ILE A 82 7.98 5.53 -16.84
N LYS A 83 8.35 4.34 -17.34
CA LYS A 83 7.41 3.37 -17.90
C LYS A 83 6.48 2.80 -16.83
N LEU A 84 7.00 2.52 -15.63
CA LEU A 84 6.19 2.07 -14.49
C LEU A 84 5.12 3.10 -14.12
N ALA A 85 5.46 4.39 -14.17
CA ALA A 85 4.51 5.49 -13.99
C ALA A 85 3.51 5.65 -15.15
N GLY A 86 3.56 4.80 -16.18
CA GLY A 86 2.69 4.89 -17.36
C GLY A 86 3.06 6.00 -18.33
N LEU A 87 4.22 6.64 -18.17
CA LEU A 87 4.63 7.84 -18.91
C LEU A 87 5.55 7.53 -20.11
N THR A 88 5.29 6.46 -20.84
CA THR A 88 6.01 6.21 -22.10
C THR A 88 5.47 7.08 -23.24
N LEU A 89 6.25 8.07 -23.65
CA LEU A 89 6.04 8.80 -24.90
C LEU A 89 6.20 7.83 -26.08
N ARG A 90 5.13 7.64 -26.87
CA ARG A 90 5.23 7.11 -28.23
C ARG A 90 5.49 8.28 -29.17
N GLU A 91 6.70 8.40 -29.69
CA GLU A 91 6.92 9.17 -30.91
C GLU A 91 6.29 8.38 -32.05
N ASN A 92 5.18 8.87 -32.59
CA ASN A 92 4.67 8.39 -33.87
C ASN A 92 5.58 8.97 -34.95
N SER A 93 6.55 8.18 -35.41
CA SER A 93 7.27 8.44 -36.66
C SER A 93 6.39 8.14 -37.86
#